data_AF-A0A7S3C7B7-F1
#
_entry.id   AF-A0A7S3C7B7-F1
#
_cell.length_a   1.000
_cell.length_b   1.000
_cell.length_c   1.000
_cell.angle_alpha   90.00
_cell.angle_beta   90.00
_cell.angle_gamma   90.00
#
_symmetry.space_group_name_H-M   'P 1'
#
loop_
_entity.id
_entity.type
_entity.pdbx_description
1 polymer ?
#
loop_
_entity_poly.entity_id
_entity_poly.type
_entity_poly.pdbx_seq_one_letter_code
_entity_poly.pdbx_strand_id
1 'polypeptide(L)'
;PPPPAVELSLPPVSSADEATPRILEMLTLKCPRCTKGFAMDEAFSECFALQCNSCPARFCSWCLADCNSNGEDPHSHVMDCTEAPEDMRGHALYLQDHNGGPHVAPRPHVKFTEHWRAKHGRIATSMLRTLDAAEAQTVLSKLPAEICTLCEC
;
A
#
# COMPACT_ATOMS: atom_id res chain seq x y z
N PRO A 1 21.53 -14.08 4.10
CA PRO A 1 21.33 -12.71 3.56
C PRO A 1 20.00 -12.70 2.81
N PRO A 2 19.11 -11.71 3.00
CA PRO A 2 18.00 -11.54 2.07
C PRO A 2 18.58 -11.30 0.66
N PRO A 3 17.89 -11.74 -0.41
CA PRO A 3 18.33 -11.40 -1.76
C PRO A 3 18.41 -9.87 -1.89
N PRO A 4 19.35 -9.33 -2.68
CA PRO A 4 19.34 -7.92 -2.98
C PRO A 4 17.96 -7.60 -3.57
N ALA A 5 17.32 -6.55 -3.05
CA ALA A 5 16.14 -5.99 -3.68
C ALA A 5 16.51 -5.76 -5.14
N VAL A 6 15.95 -6.57 -6.04
CA VAL A 6 15.98 -6.27 -7.46
C VAL A 6 15.20 -4.96 -7.53
N GLU A 7 15.92 -3.85 -7.59
CA GLU A 7 15.36 -2.58 -7.99
C GLU A 7 14.70 -2.90 -9.33
N LEU A 8 13.37 -3.00 -9.32
CA LEU A 8 12.62 -3.24 -10.53
C LEU A 8 12.88 -1.98 -11.37
N SER A 9 13.87 -2.04 -12.25
CA SER A 9 14.15 -1.02 -13.25
C SER A 9 12.98 -1.03 -14.23
N LEU A 10 11.88 -0.42 -13.80
CA LEU A 10 10.72 -0.22 -14.64
C LEU A 10 11.18 0.64 -15.83
N PRO A 11 10.78 0.28 -17.06
CA PRO A 11 11.17 1.05 -18.22
C PRO A 11 10.72 2.50 -18.06
N PRO A 12 11.59 3.47 -18.44
CA PRO A 12 11.27 4.89 -18.33
C PRO A 12 10.00 5.19 -19.12
N VAL A 13 9.15 6.04 -18.54
CA VAL A 13 7.92 6.52 -19.19
C VAL A 13 8.25 7.78 -19.98
N SER A 14 7.59 7.95 -21.13
CA SER A 14 7.86 9.06 -22.06
C SER A 14 6.78 10.14 -22.09
N SER A 15 5.61 9.88 -21.48
CA SER A 15 4.48 10.82 -21.43
C SER A 15 3.60 10.59 -20.21
N ALA A 16 2.77 11.59 -19.90
CA ALA A 16 1.79 11.53 -18.84
C ALA A 16 0.72 10.45 -19.07
N ASP A 17 0.35 10.22 -20.33
CA ASP A 17 -0.66 9.20 -20.68
C ASP A 17 -0.13 7.78 -20.44
N GLU A 18 1.18 7.55 -20.58
CA GLU A 18 1.83 6.30 -20.21
C GLU A 18 2.00 6.18 -18.68
N ALA A 19 2.44 7.27 -18.03
CA ALA A 19 2.81 7.27 -16.62
C ALA A 19 1.59 7.18 -15.68
N THR A 20 0.51 7.90 -15.99
CA THR A 20 -0.68 8.00 -15.13
C THR A 20 -1.27 6.63 -14.75
N PRO A 21 -1.63 5.74 -15.70
CA PRO A 21 -2.19 4.45 -15.36
C PRO A 21 -1.20 3.55 -14.61
N ARG A 22 0.11 3.64 -14.89
CA ARG A 22 1.14 2.86 -14.20
C ARG A 22 1.31 3.28 -12.74
N ILE A 23 1.30 4.59 -12.47
CA ILE A 23 1.37 5.14 -11.12
C ILE A 23 0.10 4.79 -10.33
N LEU A 24 -1.08 4.92 -10.94
CA LEU A 24 -2.34 4.51 -10.33
C LEU A 24 -2.35 3.03 -9.98
N GLU A 25 -1.92 2.16 -10.90
CA GLU A 25 -1.88 0.71 -10.69
C GLU A 25 -1.03 0.34 -9.47
N MET A 26 0.12 0.99 -9.32
CA MET A 26 1.11 0.69 -8.30
C MET A 26 0.75 1.26 -6.92
N LEU A 27 0.19 2.47 -6.87
CA LEU A 27 -0.10 3.15 -5.60
C LEU A 27 -1.48 2.80 -5.04
N THR A 28 -2.41 2.36 -5.90
CA THR A 28 -3.74 1.91 -5.45
C THR A 28 -3.62 0.55 -4.77
N LEU A 29 -3.97 0.49 -3.49
CA LEU A 29 -4.18 -0.79 -2.80
C LEU A 29 -5.37 -1.51 -3.44
N LYS A 30 -5.23 -2.78 -3.82
CA LYS A 30 -6.26 -3.53 -4.56
C LYS A 30 -6.54 -4.88 -3.93
N CYS A 31 -7.78 -5.36 -4.13
CA CYS A 31 -8.12 -6.75 -3.83
C CYS A 31 -7.27 -7.70 -4.69
N PRO A 32 -6.58 -8.69 -4.12
CA PRO A 32 -5.81 -9.67 -4.91
C PRO A 32 -6.68 -10.59 -5.76
N ARG A 33 -7.99 -10.69 -5.47
CA ARG A 33 -8.91 -11.57 -6.18
C ARG A 33 -9.71 -10.85 -7.27
N CYS A 34 -10.30 -9.69 -6.97
CA CYS A 34 -11.18 -8.97 -7.90
C CYS A 34 -10.61 -7.64 -8.40
N THR A 35 -9.37 -7.30 -8.06
CA THR A 35 -8.62 -6.08 -8.45
C THR A 35 -9.27 -4.73 -8.10
N LYS A 36 -10.42 -4.73 -7.42
CA LYS A 36 -11.09 -3.51 -6.96
C LYS A 36 -10.19 -2.73 -6.01
N GLY A 37 -10.08 -1.42 -6.23
CA GLY A 37 -9.35 -0.49 -5.37
C GLY A 37 -9.95 -0.39 -3.97
N PHE A 38 -9.08 -0.19 -2.98
CA PHE A 38 -9.40 -0.04 -1.58
C PHE A 38 -9.17 1.40 -1.12
N ALA A 39 -10.16 2.00 -0.48
CA ALA A 39 -10.01 3.27 0.21
C ALA A 39 -9.32 3.04 1.57
N MET A 40 -8.15 3.65 1.78
CA MET A 40 -7.33 3.43 2.98
C MET A 40 -7.98 4.00 4.26
N ASP A 41 -8.77 5.07 4.17
CA ASP A 41 -9.28 5.74 5.37
C ASP A 41 -10.39 4.94 6.10
N GLU A 42 -11.14 4.12 5.36
CA GLU A 42 -12.29 3.37 5.90
C GLU A 42 -11.93 1.91 6.26
N ALA A 43 -10.92 1.34 5.60
CA ALA A 43 -10.66 -0.10 5.65
C ALA A 43 -9.80 -0.57 6.84
N PHE A 44 -9.09 0.35 7.50
CA PHE A 44 -8.11 0.02 8.54
C PHE A 44 -8.62 0.24 9.97
N SER A 45 -9.94 0.30 10.21
CA SER A 45 -10.49 0.64 11.53
C SER A 45 -10.13 -0.32 12.67
N GLU A 46 -9.81 -1.59 12.36
CA GLU A 46 -9.62 -2.64 13.37
C GLU A 46 -8.29 -3.40 13.26
N CYS A 47 -7.80 -3.68 12.05
CA CYS A 47 -6.58 -4.45 11.80
C CYS A 47 -6.04 -4.22 10.36
N PHE A 48 -4.87 -4.78 10.06
CA PHE A 48 -4.25 -4.84 8.72
C PHE A 48 -4.66 -6.12 7.94
N ALA A 49 -5.56 -6.92 8.51
CA ALA A 49 -6.28 -8.00 7.83
C ALA A 49 -7.52 -7.41 7.14
N LEU A 50 -7.45 -7.22 5.82
CA LEU A 50 -8.51 -6.54 5.07
C LEU A 50 -9.53 -7.52 4.49
N GLN A 51 -10.78 -7.10 4.44
CA GLN A 51 -11.85 -7.81 3.75
C GLN A 51 -12.36 -6.98 2.56
N CYS A 52 -12.56 -7.64 1.42
CA CYS A 52 -13.11 -6.96 0.24
C CYS A 52 -14.62 -6.76 0.33
N ASN A 53 -15.05 -5.52 0.07
CA ASN A 53 -16.48 -5.16 0.02
C ASN A 53 -17.18 -5.59 -1.28
N SER A 54 -16.50 -6.34 -2.16
CA SER A 54 -17.05 -6.75 -3.46
C SER A 54 -16.79 -8.20 -3.81
N CYS A 55 -16.01 -8.92 -3.01
CA CYS A 55 -15.86 -10.36 -3.12
C CYS A 55 -15.50 -10.93 -1.74
N PRO A 56 -15.60 -12.24 -1.50
CA PRO A 56 -15.34 -12.83 -0.18
C PRO A 56 -13.84 -12.91 0.19
N ALA A 57 -12.95 -12.21 -0.53
CA ALA A 57 -11.52 -12.24 -0.23
C ALA A 57 -11.23 -11.57 1.12
N ARG A 58 -10.36 -12.22 1.88
CA ARG A 58 -9.71 -11.67 3.08
C ARG A 58 -8.22 -11.80 2.87
N PHE A 59 -7.48 -10.70 3.03
CA PHE A 59 -6.07 -10.66 2.65
C PHE A 59 -5.25 -9.77 3.56
N CYS A 60 -3.95 -10.02 3.57
CA CYS A 60 -2.98 -9.22 4.30
C CYS A 60 -2.69 -7.92 3.55
N SER A 61 -2.80 -6.76 4.21
CA SER A 61 -2.51 -5.47 3.57
C SER A 61 -1.02 -5.28 3.20
N TRP A 62 -0.11 -6.05 3.80
CA TRP A 62 1.34 -5.91 3.56
C TRP A 62 1.83 -6.66 2.32
N CYS A 63 1.40 -7.92 2.16
CA CYS A 63 1.85 -8.79 1.06
C CYS A 63 0.76 -9.03 0.00
N LEU A 64 -0.48 -8.59 0.25
CA LEU A 64 -1.66 -8.82 -0.58
C LEU A 64 -2.01 -10.30 -0.81
N ALA A 65 -1.53 -11.22 0.04
CA ALA A 65 -1.88 -12.63 -0.05
C ALA A 65 -3.35 -12.85 0.32
N ASP A 66 -4.10 -13.56 -0.53
CA ASP A 66 -5.47 -14.00 -0.25
C ASP A 66 -5.48 -15.16 0.75
N CYS A 67 -5.57 -14.82 2.04
CA CYS A 67 -5.57 -15.77 3.15
C CYS A 67 -6.76 -16.73 3.08
N ASN A 68 -7.91 -16.26 2.59
CA ASN A 68 -9.12 -17.07 2.50
C ASN A 68 -8.96 -18.24 1.50
N SER A 69 -8.31 -18.02 0.35
CA SER A 69 -8.00 -19.10 -0.61
C SER A 69 -7.09 -20.18 -0.04
N ASN A 70 -6.20 -19.80 0.89
CA ASN A 70 -5.17 -20.69 1.43
C ASN A 70 -5.64 -21.39 2.72
N GLY A 71 -6.87 -21.14 3.18
CA GLY A 71 -7.38 -21.64 4.45
C GLY A 71 -6.65 -21.06 5.67
N GLU A 72 -5.94 -19.95 5.49
CA GLU A 72 -5.15 -19.28 6.52
C GLU A 72 -6.01 -18.20 7.20
N ASP A 73 -5.91 -18.08 8.53
CA ASP A 73 -6.53 -16.97 9.24
C ASP A 73 -5.76 -15.67 8.91
N PRO A 74 -6.42 -14.66 8.32
CA PRO A 74 -5.74 -13.43 7.91
C PRO A 74 -5.15 -12.65 9.10
N HIS A 75 -5.69 -12.79 10.31
CA HIS A 75 -5.11 -12.12 11.49
C HIS A 75 -3.77 -12.75 11.87
N SER A 76 -3.72 -14.09 11.88
CA SER A 76 -2.48 -14.86 12.07
C SER A 76 -1.45 -14.54 11.00
N HIS A 77 -1.85 -14.48 9.73
CA HIS A 77 -0.93 -14.12 8.63
C HIS A 77 -0.30 -12.75 8.83
N VAL A 78 -1.10 -11.73 9.16
CA VAL A 78 -0.60 -10.35 9.30
C VAL A 78 0.40 -10.25 10.46
N MET A 79 0.23 -11.02 11.55
CA MET A 79 1.20 -11.07 12.68
C MET A 79 2.57 -11.56 12.24
N ASP A 80 2.61 -12.59 11.40
CA ASP A 80 3.84 -13.25 10.99
C ASP A 80 4.32 -12.82 9.59
N CYS A 81 3.66 -11.81 9.00
CA CYS A 81 3.92 -11.40 7.62
C CYS A 81 5.34 -10.83 7.48
N THR A 82 6.19 -11.51 6.72
CA THR A 82 7.57 -11.07 6.48
C THR A 82 7.66 -9.79 5.65
N GLU A 83 6.58 -9.44 4.94
CA GLU A 83 6.46 -8.18 4.18
C GLU A 83 5.99 -7.00 5.04
N ALA A 84 5.55 -7.25 6.28
CA ALA A 84 5.23 -6.18 7.21
C ALA A 84 6.51 -5.42 7.60
N PRO A 85 6.43 -4.09 7.76
CA PRO A 85 7.50 -3.29 8.37
C PRO A 85 7.91 -3.87 9.73
N GLU A 86 9.20 -3.76 10.07
CA GLU A 86 9.74 -4.34 11.31
C GLU A 86 9.04 -3.83 12.56
N ASP A 87 8.69 -2.54 12.59
CA ASP A 87 7.94 -1.87 13.66
C ASP A 87 6.46 -2.29 13.75
N MET A 88 5.98 -3.10 12.80
CA MET A 88 4.59 -3.54 12.67
C MET A 88 4.41 -5.07 12.77
N ARG A 89 5.48 -5.85 12.96
CA ARG A 89 5.41 -7.32 13.10
C ARG A 89 4.98 -7.76 14.51
N GLY A 90 4.35 -8.93 14.60
CA GLY A 90 3.98 -9.57 15.87
C GLY A 90 2.80 -8.91 16.60
N HIS A 91 2.90 -8.77 17.93
CA HIS A 91 1.86 -8.24 18.83
C HIS A 91 1.43 -6.79 18.55
N ALA A 92 2.07 -6.11 17.60
CA ALA A 92 1.79 -4.73 17.20
C ALA A 92 0.41 -4.53 16.54
N LEU A 93 -0.33 -5.61 16.28
CA LEU A 93 -1.60 -5.62 15.55
C LEU A 93 -2.84 -5.63 16.43
N TYR A 94 -2.71 -6.04 17.70
CA TYR A 94 -3.69 -5.61 18.70
C TYR A 94 -3.26 -4.21 19.10
N LEU A 95 -4.16 -3.24 18.95
CA LEU A 95 -3.98 -1.85 19.36
C LEU A 95 -3.84 -1.79 20.91
N GLN A 96 -2.73 -2.31 21.45
CA GLN A 96 -2.40 -2.32 22.86
C GLN A 96 -1.57 -1.09 23.23
N ASP A 97 -1.78 -0.65 24.48
CA ASP A 97 -1.40 0.62 25.10
C ASP A 97 0.05 1.11 24.88
N HIS A 98 0.99 0.25 24.50
CA HIS A 98 2.38 0.62 24.23
C HIS A 98 2.68 1.06 22.78
N ASN A 99 1.76 0.89 21.82
CA ASN A 99 1.90 1.42 20.45
C ASN A 99 1.19 2.79 20.25
N GLY A 100 0.67 3.38 21.33
CA GLY A 100 -0.09 4.63 21.30
C GLY A 100 -0.93 4.99 22.53
N GLY A 101 -0.64 4.48 23.73
CA GLY A 101 -1.43 4.74 24.94
C GLY A 101 -2.81 4.06 24.95
N PRO A 102 -3.48 3.98 26.12
CA PRO A 102 -4.72 3.24 26.26
C PRO A 102 -5.88 3.93 25.53
N HIS A 103 -6.61 3.12 24.77
CA HIS A 103 -7.95 3.41 24.21
C HIS A 103 -8.10 4.45 23.09
N VAL A 104 -7.02 4.84 22.40
CA VAL A 104 -7.15 5.49 21.08
C VAL A 104 -6.25 4.76 20.08
N ALA A 105 -6.86 4.10 19.10
CA ALA A 105 -6.15 3.43 18.03
C ALA A 105 -5.18 4.44 17.37
N PRO A 106 -3.85 4.24 17.38
CA PRO A 106 -2.94 5.05 16.57
C PRO A 106 -3.42 4.94 15.13
N ARG A 107 -3.96 6.03 14.55
CA ARG A 107 -4.63 6.09 13.24
C ARG A 107 -3.99 5.10 12.25
N PRO A 108 -4.49 3.87 12.15
CA PRO A 108 -3.73 2.76 11.55
C PRO A 108 -3.58 2.95 10.04
N HIS A 109 -4.56 3.62 9.42
CA HIS A 109 -4.46 4.10 8.04
C HIS A 109 -3.23 5.01 7.85
N VAL A 110 -2.93 5.95 8.77
CA VAL A 110 -1.76 6.84 8.63
C VAL A 110 -0.47 6.04 8.59
N LYS A 111 -0.27 5.13 9.56
CA LYS A 111 0.93 4.27 9.58
C LYS A 111 1.01 3.38 8.34
N PHE A 112 -0.12 2.81 7.91
CA PHE A 112 -0.16 2.03 6.67
C PHE A 112 0.25 2.90 5.48
N THR A 113 -0.34 4.08 5.32
CA THR A 113 -0.07 5.03 4.25
C THR A 113 1.39 5.45 4.22
N GLU A 114 2.01 5.71 5.38
CA GLU A 114 3.45 6.03 5.50
C GLU A 114 4.33 4.90 4.97
N HIS A 115 4.09 3.67 5.44
CA HIS A 115 4.85 2.49 5.01
C HIS A 115 4.58 2.13 3.54
N TRP A 116 3.33 2.24 3.10
CA TRP A 116 2.92 2.03 1.71
C TRP A 116 3.59 3.03 0.78
N ARG A 117 3.62 4.31 1.17
CA ARG A 117 4.39 5.36 0.48
C ARG A 117 5.87 5.03 0.42
N ALA A 118 6.48 4.64 1.53
CA ALA A 118 7.90 4.34 1.57
C ALA A 118 8.27 3.17 0.63
N LYS A 119 7.40 2.15 0.53
CA LYS A 119 7.59 0.97 -0.33
C LYS A 119 7.29 1.26 -1.80
N HIS A 120 6.18 1.92 -2.12
CA HIS A 120 5.68 2.06 -3.50
C HIS A 120 5.86 3.47 -4.09
N GLY A 121 5.84 4.51 -3.27
CA GLY A 121 5.98 5.92 -3.66
C GLY A 121 7.34 6.26 -4.27
N ARG A 122 8.42 5.59 -3.86
CA ARG A 122 9.76 5.77 -4.45
C ARG A 122 9.77 5.45 -5.94
N ILE A 123 9.06 4.40 -6.33
CA ILE A 123 8.97 3.97 -7.72
C ILE A 123 8.14 4.99 -8.53
N ALA A 124 7.01 5.44 -8.00
CA ALA A 124 6.20 6.49 -8.64
C ALA A 124 6.99 7.79 -8.82
N THR A 125 7.74 8.19 -7.78
CA THR A 125 8.60 9.38 -7.81
C THR A 125 9.72 9.23 -8.84
N SER A 126 10.32 8.04 -8.96
CA SER A 126 11.32 7.75 -9.99
C SER A 126 10.73 7.89 -11.40
N MET A 127 9.52 7.39 -11.65
CA MET A 127 8.83 7.58 -12.94
C MET A 127 8.53 9.05 -13.24
N LEU A 128 8.05 9.81 -12.24
CA LEU A 128 7.80 11.24 -12.42
C LEU A 128 9.07 12.01 -12.79
N ARG A 129 10.24 11.59 -12.29
CA ARG A 129 11.53 12.22 -12.61
C ARG A 129 12.06 11.91 -14.01
N THR A 130 11.51 10.91 -14.72
CA THR A 130 11.88 10.66 -16.13
C THR A 130 11.11 11.55 -17.10
N LEU A 131 10.04 12.21 -16.64
CA LEU A 131 9.24 13.15 -17.41
C LEU A 131 9.80 14.57 -17.30
N ASP A 132 9.48 15.42 -18.28
CA ASP A 132 9.65 16.85 -18.10
C ASP A 132 8.63 17.43 -17.11
N ALA A 133 8.82 18.68 -16.69
CA ALA A 133 7.99 19.30 -15.67
C ALA A 133 6.51 19.45 -16.09
N ALA A 134 6.22 19.65 -17.38
CA ALA A 134 4.85 19.82 -17.88
C ALA A 134 4.11 18.47 -17.89
N GLU A 135 4.79 17.41 -18.34
CA GLU A 135 4.26 16.05 -18.31
C GLU A 135 4.07 15.55 -16.87
N ALA A 136 5.05 15.76 -15.99
CA ALA A 136 4.93 15.41 -14.57
C ALA A 136 3.75 16.13 -13.90
N GLN A 137 3.57 17.43 -14.14
CA GLN A 137 2.44 18.20 -13.61
C GLN A 137 1.10 17.68 -14.15
N THR A 138 1.06 17.27 -15.42
CA THR A 138 -0.12 16.66 -16.05
C THR A 138 -0.49 15.36 -15.34
N VAL A 139 0.48 14.50 -15.04
CA VAL A 139 0.24 13.27 -14.24
C VAL A 139 -0.38 13.62 -12.90
N LEU A 140 0.24 14.51 -12.11
CA LEU A 140 -0.25 14.87 -10.78
C LEU A 140 -1.67 15.45 -10.79
N SER A 141 -2.05 16.18 -11.85
CA SER A 141 -3.41 16.71 -12.01
C SER A 141 -4.47 15.65 -12.33
N LYS A 142 -4.06 14.50 -12.87
CA LYS A 142 -4.95 13.38 -13.24
C LYS A 142 -5.10 12.35 -12.10
N LEU A 143 -4.21 12.34 -11.13
CA LEU A 143 -4.26 11.41 -10.00
C LEU A 143 -5.32 11.83 -8.97
N PRO A 144 -6.05 10.88 -8.36
CA PRO A 144 -6.84 11.14 -7.17
C PRO A 144 -5.99 11.79 -6.07
N ALA A 145 -6.59 12.66 -5.27
CA ALA A 145 -5.87 13.41 -4.24
C ALA A 145 -5.15 12.47 -3.26
N GLU A 146 -5.78 11.38 -2.83
CA GLU A 146 -5.15 10.41 -1.92
C GLU A 146 -3.90 9.76 -2.53
N ILE A 147 -3.92 9.43 -3.82
CA ILE A 147 -2.77 8.86 -4.54
C ILE A 147 -1.68 9.91 -4.77
N CYS A 148 -2.08 11.14 -5.09
CA CYS A 148 -1.16 12.24 -5.30
C CYS A 148 -0.30 12.50 -4.04
N THR A 149 -0.90 12.40 -2.84
CA THR A 149 -0.11 12.54 -1.59
C THR A 149 0.97 11.47 -1.41
N LEU A 150 0.85 10.30 -2.05
CA LEU A 150 1.84 9.21 -1.99
C LEU A 150 3.04 9.44 -2.93
N CYS A 151 2.91 10.36 -3.89
CA CYS A 151 4.03 10.82 -4.69
C CYS A 151 4.76 11.90 -3.89
N GLU A 152 6.05 11.72 -3.60
CA GLU A 152 6.87 12.77 -2.97
C GLU A 152 7.12 13.86 -4.02
N CYS A 153 6.18 14.79 -4.16
CA CYS A 153 6.30 15.97 -5.01
C CYS A 153 6.80 17.17 -4.21
#